data_AF-A0A218V0K1-F1
#
_entry.id   AF-A0A218V0K1-F1
#
_cell.length_a   1.000
_cell.length_b   1.000
_cell.length_c   1.000
_cell.angle_alpha   90.00
_cell.angle_beta   90.00
_cell.angle_gamma   90.00
#
_symmetry.space_group_name_H-M   'P 1'
#
loop_
_entity.id
_entity.type
_entity.pdbx_description
1 polymer ?
#
loop_
_entity_poly.entity_id
_entity_poly.type
_entity_poly.pdbx_seq_one_letter_code
_entity_poly.pdbx_strand_id
1 'polypeptide(L)'
;MYDNRESEDTSFSALVERVIQQLEGAFALVFKSIHYPGEAVATRRGSPLLIGVRSKYKLSTEQIPVLYRTCNIENVKNICNSQMKRLDSSTCLHAVGDKAVEFFFASDASAIIEHTNRVIFLEDDDIAAVTDGKLSIHRLERSASDDPSRAIQTLQMELQQIMKGNFSAFMQKEIFEQPESVVNTMRGRVNFESSTVLLGGLKDHLKEIRRCRRLIIIGCGTSYHAAVATRQVLEELTELPVMVELASDFLDRNTPVFRDDVCFFISQSGETADTLMALRYCKERRALTVGITNTVGSSISRETDCGVHINAGPEIGVASTKVTAVQCLAFTLQPCGIQLKFYLQHFNLRSYSLSAELAAKWFCFVCRPIPANS
;
A
#
# COMPACT_ATOMS: atom_id res chain seq x y z
N MET A 1 -17.92 33.95 12.46
CA MET A 1 -17.65 34.85 11.32
C MET A 1 -18.27 34.20 10.08
N TYR A 2 -19.45 34.64 9.67
CA TYR A 2 -19.96 34.35 8.33
C TYR A 2 -19.37 35.40 7.40
N ASP A 3 -18.51 34.99 6.46
CA ASP A 3 -17.90 35.88 5.47
C ASP A 3 -18.94 36.15 4.37
N ASN A 4 -19.74 37.21 4.53
CA ASN A 4 -20.69 37.70 3.54
C ASN A 4 -19.96 38.50 2.44
N ARG A 5 -19.10 37.84 1.65
CA ARG A 5 -18.56 38.41 0.42
C ARG A 5 -19.23 37.74 -0.78
N GLU A 6 -20.43 38.23 -1.12
CA GLU A 6 -21.26 37.75 -2.25
C GLU A 6 -20.69 38.06 -3.66
N SER A 7 -19.39 38.36 -3.81
CA SER A 7 -18.86 38.84 -5.11
C SER A 7 -17.56 38.19 -5.61
N GLU A 8 -17.12 37.07 -5.06
CA GLU A 8 -16.03 36.28 -5.67
C GLU A 8 -16.57 34.94 -6.15
N ASP A 9 -16.71 34.77 -7.48
CA ASP A 9 -16.94 33.48 -8.14
C ASP A 9 -15.76 32.56 -7.80
N THR A 10 -15.86 31.91 -6.65
CA THR A 10 -14.80 31.06 -6.10
C THR A 10 -14.95 29.66 -6.69
N SER A 11 -13.87 29.06 -7.18
CA SER A 11 -13.95 27.67 -7.66
C SER A 11 -14.24 26.70 -6.53
N PHE A 12 -14.91 25.58 -6.83
CA PHE A 12 -15.23 24.58 -5.82
C PHE A 12 -13.96 24.02 -5.15
N SER A 13 -12.90 23.81 -5.94
CA SER A 13 -11.58 23.39 -5.45
C SER A 13 -10.97 24.38 -4.46
N ALA A 14 -11.12 25.69 -4.67
CA ALA A 14 -10.58 26.72 -3.79
C ALA A 14 -11.29 26.77 -2.43
N LEU A 15 -12.60 26.47 -2.41
CA LEU A 15 -13.35 26.35 -1.16
C LEU A 15 -12.87 25.16 -0.35
N VAL A 16 -12.75 23.98 -0.99
CA VAL A 16 -12.26 22.77 -0.33
C VAL A 16 -10.83 22.95 0.17
N GLU A 17 -9.98 23.64 -0.60
CA GLU A 17 -8.62 24.00 -0.19
C GLU A 17 -8.60 24.81 1.12
N ARG A 18 -9.44 25.84 1.25
CA ARG A 18 -9.56 26.63 2.49
C ARG A 18 -10.07 25.79 3.66
N VAL A 19 -10.97 24.83 3.39
CA VAL A 19 -11.50 23.93 4.41
C VAL A 19 -10.40 23.00 4.93
N ILE A 20 -9.65 22.33 4.06
CA ILE A 20 -8.62 21.36 4.49
C ILE A 20 -7.45 22.00 5.24
N GLN A 21 -7.21 23.31 5.07
CA GLN A 21 -6.24 24.06 5.86
C GLN A 21 -6.66 24.21 7.33
N GLN A 22 -7.96 24.13 7.62
CA GLN A 22 -8.50 24.21 8.97
C GLN A 22 -8.75 22.82 9.59
N LEU A 23 -8.66 21.75 8.80
CA LEU A 23 -8.88 20.39 9.27
C LEU A 23 -7.57 19.79 9.80
N GLU A 24 -7.66 19.20 10.99
CA GLU A 24 -6.61 18.41 11.62
C GLU A 24 -7.00 16.92 11.64
N GLY A 25 -5.99 16.05 11.64
CA GLY A 25 -6.17 14.59 11.65
C GLY A 25 -6.14 13.94 10.27
N ALA A 26 -6.63 12.70 10.22
CA ALA A 26 -6.67 11.89 9.00
C ALA A 26 -8.08 11.84 8.41
N PHE A 27 -8.20 12.07 7.10
CA PHE A 27 -9.46 12.10 6.38
C PHE A 27 -9.31 11.68 4.92
N ALA A 28 -10.39 11.15 4.35
CA ALA A 28 -10.61 11.00 2.91
C ALA A 28 -12.00 11.53 2.61
N LEU A 29 -12.09 12.59 1.81
CA LEU A 29 -13.31 13.37 1.62
C LEU A 29 -13.66 13.46 0.14
N VAL A 30 -14.95 13.38 -0.17
CA VAL A 30 -15.52 13.66 -1.50
C VAL A 30 -16.67 14.65 -1.32
N PHE A 31 -16.57 15.80 -1.97
CA PHE A 31 -17.51 16.91 -1.86
C PHE A 31 -18.39 16.99 -3.12
N LYS A 32 -19.67 17.28 -2.88
CA LYS A 32 -20.67 17.59 -3.91
C LYS A 32 -21.50 18.77 -3.42
N SER A 33 -21.90 19.67 -4.31
CA SER A 33 -22.69 20.86 -3.96
C SER A 33 -23.75 21.15 -5.00
N ILE A 34 -24.88 21.71 -4.57
CA ILE A 34 -25.91 22.24 -5.48
C ILE A 34 -25.45 23.52 -6.21
N HIS A 35 -24.48 24.23 -5.63
CA HIS A 35 -23.91 25.46 -6.21
C HIS A 35 -22.90 25.17 -7.33
N TYR A 36 -22.38 23.94 -7.39
CA TYR A 36 -21.44 23.46 -8.40
C TYR A 36 -21.98 22.17 -9.04
N PRO A 37 -23.06 22.26 -9.84
CA PRO A 37 -23.73 21.09 -10.40
C PRO A 37 -22.82 20.36 -11.38
N GLY A 38 -22.68 19.04 -11.21
CA GLY A 38 -21.83 18.20 -12.06
C GLY A 38 -20.35 18.18 -11.68
N GLU A 39 -19.96 18.95 -10.66
CA GLU A 39 -18.60 18.94 -10.14
C GLU A 39 -18.44 17.99 -8.93
N ALA A 40 -17.24 17.45 -8.78
CA ALA A 40 -16.82 16.69 -7.61
C ALA A 40 -15.40 17.08 -7.22
N VAL A 41 -15.17 17.29 -5.93
CA VAL A 41 -13.83 17.56 -5.39
C VAL A 41 -13.51 16.50 -4.35
N ALA A 42 -12.35 15.86 -4.48
CA ALA A 42 -11.90 14.79 -3.61
C ALA A 42 -10.52 15.11 -3.05
N THR A 43 -10.29 14.80 -1.78
CA THR A 43 -9.02 15.09 -1.11
C THR A 43 -8.78 14.13 0.04
N ARG A 44 -7.51 13.93 0.40
CA ARG A 44 -7.13 13.02 1.48
C ARG A 44 -5.92 13.53 2.26
N ARG A 45 -5.84 13.06 3.51
CA ARG A 45 -4.67 13.14 4.38
C ARG A 45 -4.69 11.92 5.30
N GLY A 46 -3.69 11.04 5.22
CA GLY A 46 -3.59 9.88 6.10
C GLY A 46 -4.67 8.79 5.92
N SER A 47 -5.51 8.85 4.89
CA SER A 47 -6.52 7.83 4.58
C SER A 47 -6.57 7.52 3.08
N PRO A 48 -6.65 6.24 2.65
CA PRO A 48 -6.73 5.85 1.23
C PRO A 48 -7.87 6.51 0.46
N LEU A 49 -7.54 7.04 -0.72
CA LEU A 49 -8.50 7.56 -1.69
C LEU A 49 -7.92 7.39 -3.09
N LEU A 50 -8.70 6.79 -3.98
CA LEU A 50 -8.33 6.59 -5.38
C LEU A 50 -9.49 6.92 -6.32
N ILE A 51 -9.13 7.20 -7.57
CA ILE A 51 -10.07 7.59 -8.63
C ILE A 51 -9.94 6.58 -9.78
N GLY A 52 -10.99 5.80 -10.01
CA GLY A 52 -11.16 4.98 -11.20
C GLY A 52 -11.58 5.82 -12.40
N VAL A 53 -11.03 5.52 -13.57
CA VAL A 53 -11.39 6.21 -14.82
C VAL A 53 -11.85 5.19 -15.85
N ARG A 54 -13.03 5.43 -16.45
CA ARG A 54 -13.55 4.64 -17.58
C ARG A 54 -13.90 5.56 -18.74
N SER A 55 -13.40 5.23 -19.92
CA SER A 55 -13.73 5.93 -21.16
C SER A 55 -13.66 4.95 -22.32
N LYS A 56 -14.60 5.07 -23.27
CA LYS A 56 -14.54 4.35 -24.55
C LYS A 56 -13.52 4.95 -25.52
N TYR A 57 -13.00 6.12 -25.19
CA TYR A 57 -12.12 6.93 -26.03
C TYR A 57 -10.74 7.08 -25.39
N LYS A 58 -9.75 7.41 -26.22
CA LYS A 58 -8.38 7.65 -25.75
C LYS A 58 -8.38 8.80 -24.72
N LEU A 59 -7.72 8.58 -23.59
CA LEU A 59 -7.48 9.61 -22.58
C LEU A 59 -6.37 10.55 -23.05
N SER A 60 -6.43 11.81 -22.60
CA SER A 60 -5.46 12.86 -22.96
C SER A 60 -4.03 12.55 -22.52
N THR A 61 -3.86 11.94 -21.34
CA THR A 61 -2.56 11.62 -20.74
C THR A 61 -2.65 10.35 -19.87
N GLU A 62 -1.50 9.72 -19.62
CA GLU A 62 -1.34 8.64 -18.63
C GLU A 62 -0.73 9.12 -17.31
N GLN A 63 -0.27 10.37 -17.26
CA GLN A 63 0.25 11.04 -16.07
C GLN A 63 -0.38 12.42 -15.95
N ILE A 64 -1.02 12.69 -14.81
CA ILE A 64 -1.67 13.96 -14.53
C ILE A 64 -0.69 14.85 -13.78
N PRO A 65 -0.27 16.01 -14.32
CA PRO A 65 0.59 16.93 -13.59
C PRO A 65 -0.12 17.52 -12.37
N VAL A 66 0.59 17.63 -11.25
CA VAL A 66 0.08 18.28 -10.04
C VAL A 66 0.25 19.80 -10.20
N LEU A 67 -0.84 20.53 -10.03
CA LEU A 67 -0.89 21.99 -10.14
C LEU A 67 -0.65 22.63 -8.78
N TYR A 68 0.27 23.61 -8.73
CA TYR A 68 0.60 24.34 -7.51
C TYR A 68 0.12 25.79 -7.60
N ARG A 69 -0.47 26.31 -6.52
CA ARG A 69 -0.81 27.73 -6.42
C ARG A 69 0.45 28.53 -6.10
N THR A 70 0.81 29.49 -6.94
CA THR A 70 1.87 30.45 -6.64
C THR A 70 1.30 31.52 -5.72
N CYS A 71 1.55 31.39 -4.41
CA CYS A 71 1.21 32.41 -3.42
C CYS A 71 2.27 33.53 -3.41
N ASN A 72 2.17 34.50 -4.34
CA ASN A 72 2.83 35.79 -4.17
C ASN A 72 1.95 36.69 -3.29
N ILE A 73 2.25 36.73 -1.99
CA ILE A 73 1.62 37.62 -0.99
C ILE A 73 2.23 39.03 -1.10
N GLU A 74 2.20 39.65 -2.28
CA GLU A 74 2.46 41.09 -2.45
C GLU A 74 1.72 41.55 -3.71
N ASN A 75 0.44 41.91 -3.57
CA ASN A 75 -0.35 42.85 -4.40
C ASN A 75 -1.86 42.53 -4.35
N VAL A 76 -2.47 42.65 -3.17
CA VAL A 76 -3.90 42.40 -2.90
C VAL A 76 -4.82 43.51 -3.48
N LYS A 77 -4.35 44.35 -4.41
CA LYS A 77 -5.18 45.43 -5.00
C LYS A 77 -5.24 45.49 -6.52
N ASN A 78 -4.44 44.72 -7.26
CA ASN A 78 -4.41 44.80 -8.73
C ASN A 78 -4.69 43.47 -9.48
N ILE A 79 -5.14 42.41 -8.79
CA ILE A 79 -5.40 41.07 -9.37
C ILE A 79 -6.90 40.76 -9.38
N CYS A 80 -7.74 41.74 -9.70
CA CYS A 80 -9.17 41.47 -9.99
C CYS A 80 -9.46 41.40 -11.50
N ASN A 81 -8.44 41.53 -12.37
CA ASN A 81 -8.64 41.55 -13.84
C ASN A 81 -7.62 40.76 -14.67
N SER A 82 -6.69 40.00 -14.07
CA SER A 82 -5.83 39.09 -14.83
C SER A 82 -6.37 37.67 -14.72
N GLN A 83 -7.15 37.28 -15.73
CA GLN A 83 -7.62 35.93 -16.02
C GLN A 83 -6.64 34.87 -15.50
N MET A 84 -7.12 34.05 -14.57
CA MET A 84 -6.49 32.79 -14.21
C MET A 84 -6.12 32.06 -15.50
N LYS A 85 -4.86 31.62 -15.60
CA LYS A 85 -4.40 30.71 -16.65
C LYS A 85 -5.49 29.66 -16.88
N ARG A 86 -6.04 29.62 -18.10
CA ARG A 86 -6.92 28.55 -18.56
C ARG A 86 -6.29 27.23 -18.11
N LEU A 87 -7.10 26.33 -17.53
CA LEU A 87 -6.74 24.92 -17.48
C LEU A 87 -6.55 24.48 -18.93
N ASP A 88 -5.30 24.51 -19.40
CA ASP A 88 -4.98 24.06 -20.75
C ASP A 88 -5.28 22.56 -20.82
N SER A 89 -5.74 22.09 -21.98
CA SER A 89 -6.05 20.67 -22.21
C SER A 89 -4.88 19.72 -21.88
N SER A 90 -3.65 20.22 -21.80
CA SER A 90 -2.47 19.47 -21.39
C SER A 90 -2.36 19.20 -19.88
N THR A 91 -3.14 19.89 -19.05
CA THR A 91 -3.04 19.83 -17.57
C THR A 91 -4.12 18.99 -16.90
N CYS A 92 -5.13 18.54 -17.65
CA CYS A 92 -6.25 17.79 -17.13
C CYS A 92 -6.46 16.47 -17.87
N LEU A 93 -6.89 15.44 -17.12
CA LEU A 93 -7.30 14.18 -17.68
C LEU A 93 -8.73 14.29 -18.21
N HIS A 94 -8.89 14.04 -19.51
CA HIS A 94 -10.18 14.04 -20.18
C HIS A 94 -10.13 13.09 -21.40
N ALA A 95 -11.31 12.72 -21.91
CA ALA A 95 -11.39 11.97 -23.15
C ALA A 95 -11.12 12.89 -24.35
N VAL A 96 -10.25 12.46 -25.27
CA VAL A 96 -9.90 13.27 -26.46
C VAL A 96 -11.16 13.51 -27.32
N GLY A 97 -11.44 14.80 -27.56
CA GLY A 97 -12.61 15.27 -28.33
C GLY A 97 -13.87 15.52 -27.51
N ASP A 98 -13.74 15.88 -26.22
CA ASP A 98 -14.83 16.20 -25.28
C ASP A 98 -15.94 15.13 -25.26
N LYS A 99 -15.51 13.86 -25.24
CA LYS A 99 -16.41 12.70 -25.25
C LYS A 99 -16.67 12.18 -23.83
N ALA A 100 -17.68 11.33 -23.69
CA ALA A 100 -18.10 10.80 -22.40
C ALA A 100 -16.96 10.06 -21.65
N VAL A 101 -16.78 10.43 -20.38
CA VAL A 101 -15.86 9.83 -19.42
C VAL A 101 -16.57 9.65 -18.09
N GLU A 102 -16.25 8.57 -17.38
CA GLU A 102 -16.80 8.26 -16.06
C GLU A 102 -15.66 8.21 -15.03
N PHE A 103 -15.89 8.84 -13.88
CA PHE A 103 -14.97 8.88 -12.75
C PHE A 103 -15.61 8.19 -11.54
N PHE A 104 -14.85 7.32 -10.89
CA PHE A 104 -15.29 6.54 -9.73
C PHE A 104 -14.39 6.87 -8.54
N PHE A 105 -14.94 7.47 -7.48
CA PHE A 105 -14.17 7.77 -6.27
C PHE A 105 -14.40 6.67 -5.24
N ALA A 106 -13.33 6.08 -4.71
CA ALA A 106 -13.43 5.09 -3.65
C ALA A 106 -12.21 5.11 -2.73
N SER A 107 -12.40 4.69 -1.48
CA SER A 107 -11.31 4.44 -0.54
C SER A 107 -10.59 3.11 -0.80
N ASP A 108 -11.24 2.17 -1.48
CA ASP A 108 -10.71 0.84 -1.78
C ASP A 108 -10.93 0.47 -3.26
N ALA A 109 -9.96 -0.25 -3.84
CA ALA A 109 -9.96 -0.64 -5.24
C ALA A 109 -11.06 -1.66 -5.60
N SER A 110 -11.53 -2.45 -4.62
CA SER A 110 -12.59 -3.46 -4.82
C SER A 110 -13.91 -2.84 -5.28
N ALA A 111 -14.22 -1.61 -4.89
CA ALA A 111 -15.41 -0.90 -5.33
C ALA A 111 -15.32 -0.36 -6.78
N ILE A 112 -14.12 -0.30 -7.34
CA ILE A 112 -13.86 0.25 -8.68
C ILE A 112 -13.64 -0.85 -9.71
N ILE A 113 -13.12 -2.01 -9.30
CA ILE A 113 -12.64 -3.05 -10.23
C ILE A 113 -13.74 -3.64 -11.12
N GLU A 114 -15.01 -3.61 -10.68
CA GLU A 114 -16.14 -4.03 -11.51
C GLU A 114 -16.43 -3.06 -12.68
N HIS A 115 -15.95 -1.83 -12.59
CA HIS A 115 -16.15 -0.80 -13.61
C HIS A 115 -14.90 -0.58 -14.45
N THR A 116 -13.72 -0.50 -13.83
CA THR A 116 -12.44 -0.22 -14.52
C THR A 116 -11.25 -0.72 -13.70
N ASN A 117 -10.19 -1.14 -14.37
CA ASN A 117 -8.91 -1.46 -13.74
C ASN A 117 -7.91 -0.30 -13.79
N ARG A 118 -8.29 0.85 -14.38
CA ARG A 118 -7.44 2.05 -14.45
C ARG A 118 -7.75 2.98 -13.30
N VAL A 119 -6.78 3.18 -12.42
CA VAL A 119 -6.94 3.98 -11.20
C VAL A 119 -5.82 4.99 -11.02
N ILE A 120 -6.13 6.07 -10.31
CA ILE A 120 -5.18 7.09 -9.87
C ILE A 120 -5.21 7.07 -8.34
N PHE A 121 -4.07 6.76 -7.72
CA PHE A 121 -3.92 6.86 -6.28
C PHE A 121 -3.62 8.31 -5.92
N LEU A 122 -4.45 8.88 -5.04
CA LEU A 122 -4.16 10.19 -4.47
C LEU A 122 -3.14 10.05 -3.35
N GLU A 123 -2.33 11.09 -3.20
CA GLU A 123 -1.43 11.28 -2.08
C GLU A 123 -2.00 12.28 -1.09
N ASP A 124 -1.35 12.39 0.07
CA ASP A 124 -1.76 13.36 1.09
C ASP A 124 -1.69 14.78 0.53
N ASP A 125 -2.69 15.59 0.90
CA ASP A 125 -2.89 16.98 0.46
C ASP A 125 -3.15 17.16 -1.05
N ASP A 126 -3.38 16.08 -1.80
CA ASP A 126 -3.93 16.18 -3.15
C ASP A 126 -5.39 16.65 -3.11
N ILE A 127 -5.72 17.58 -4.00
CA ILE A 127 -7.08 18.05 -4.26
C ILE A 127 -7.42 17.72 -5.70
N ALA A 128 -8.12 16.61 -5.89
CA ALA A 128 -8.63 16.20 -7.18
C ALA A 128 -9.98 16.89 -7.46
N ALA A 129 -10.07 17.64 -8.55
CA ALA A 129 -11.29 18.33 -8.95
C ALA A 129 -11.72 17.87 -10.34
N VAL A 130 -12.98 17.45 -10.45
CA VAL A 130 -13.66 17.15 -11.71
C VAL A 130 -14.59 18.31 -12.04
N THR A 131 -14.25 19.05 -13.10
CA THR A 131 -15.03 20.19 -13.61
C THR A 131 -15.18 20.00 -15.12
N ASP A 132 -16.40 20.17 -15.65
CA ASP A 132 -16.72 19.94 -17.08
C ASP A 132 -16.26 18.57 -17.61
N GLY A 133 -16.30 17.53 -16.76
CA GLY A 133 -15.84 16.19 -17.11
C GLY A 133 -14.31 16.06 -17.26
N LYS A 134 -13.54 17.04 -16.77
CA LYS A 134 -12.07 17.04 -16.80
C LYS A 134 -11.54 16.92 -15.38
N LEU A 135 -10.68 15.93 -15.14
CA LEU A 135 -10.03 15.71 -13.85
C LEU A 135 -8.71 16.48 -13.79
N SER A 136 -8.53 17.28 -12.75
CA SER A 136 -7.29 18.01 -12.44
C SER A 136 -6.89 17.74 -10.99
N ILE A 137 -5.59 17.78 -10.69
CA ILE A 137 -5.07 17.56 -9.34
C ILE A 137 -4.26 18.79 -8.92
N HIS A 138 -4.61 19.35 -7.76
CA HIS A 138 -4.01 20.55 -7.21
C HIS A 138 -3.37 20.22 -5.86
N ARG A 139 -2.29 20.93 -5.50
CA ARG A 139 -1.64 20.88 -4.19
C ARG A 139 -1.22 22.29 -3.78
N LEU A 140 -1.28 22.58 -2.47
CA LEU A 140 -0.96 23.90 -1.94
C LEU A 140 0.54 24.18 -1.97
N GLU A 141 1.32 23.28 -1.38
CA GLU A 141 2.76 23.40 -1.23
C GLU A 141 3.48 22.33 -2.03
N ARG A 142 4.66 22.68 -2.54
CA ARG A 142 5.54 21.73 -3.20
C ARG A 142 6.59 21.26 -2.20
N SER A 143 6.53 19.99 -1.80
CA SER A 143 7.63 19.37 -1.07
C SER A 143 8.72 18.90 -2.04
N ALA A 144 9.98 18.88 -1.60
CA ALA A 144 11.11 18.44 -2.44
C ALA A 144 11.05 16.95 -2.79
N SER A 145 10.29 16.16 -2.04
CA SER A 145 10.08 14.72 -2.25
C SER A 145 8.82 14.38 -3.04
N ASP A 146 8.02 15.39 -3.43
CA ASP A 146 6.74 15.14 -4.09
C ASP A 146 6.91 14.79 -5.57
N ASP A 147 6.24 13.71 -5.98
CA ASP A 147 6.12 13.38 -7.39
C ASP A 147 5.33 14.50 -8.10
N PRO A 148 5.85 15.04 -9.22
CA PRO A 148 5.22 16.17 -9.91
C PRO A 148 3.96 15.76 -10.69
N SER A 149 3.65 14.47 -10.75
CA SER A 149 2.50 13.94 -11.47
C SER A 149 1.95 12.68 -10.84
N ARG A 150 0.64 12.44 -10.96
CA ARG A 150 -0.01 11.18 -10.59
C ARG A 150 -0.18 10.30 -11.82
N ALA A 151 0.39 9.10 -11.78
CA ALA A 151 0.28 8.13 -12.87
C ALA A 151 -1.06 7.37 -12.80
N ILE A 152 -1.64 7.12 -13.97
CA ILE A 152 -2.75 6.17 -14.11
C ILE A 152 -2.16 4.76 -14.08
N GLN A 153 -2.49 4.02 -13.03
CA GLN A 153 -2.01 2.66 -12.83
C GLN A 153 -3.08 1.65 -13.26
N THR A 154 -2.62 0.51 -13.78
CA THR A 154 -3.49 -0.64 -14.09
C THR A 154 -3.43 -1.62 -12.93
N LEU A 155 -4.58 -1.84 -12.27
CA LEU A 155 -4.73 -2.84 -11.23
C LEU A 155 -4.56 -4.24 -11.80
N GLN A 156 -3.74 -5.07 -11.16
CA GLN A 156 -3.58 -6.50 -11.47
C GLN A 156 -4.60 -7.38 -10.74
N MET A 157 -5.67 -6.78 -10.21
CA MET A 157 -6.73 -7.47 -9.49
C MET A 157 -7.81 -7.93 -10.48
N GLU A 158 -8.29 -9.16 -10.33
CA GLU A 158 -9.40 -9.67 -11.13
C GLU A 158 -10.70 -9.68 -10.32
N LEU A 159 -11.84 -9.40 -10.97
CA LEU A 159 -13.16 -9.36 -10.33
C LEU A 159 -13.47 -10.68 -9.59
N GLN A 160 -13.06 -11.82 -10.15
CA GLN A 160 -13.28 -13.14 -9.53
C GLN A 160 -12.62 -13.27 -8.15
N GLN A 161 -11.52 -12.55 -7.90
CA GLN A 161 -10.80 -12.59 -6.64
C GLN A 161 -11.62 -11.95 -5.50
N ILE A 162 -12.48 -10.99 -5.80
CA ILE A 162 -13.34 -10.31 -4.81
C ILE A 162 -14.76 -10.88 -4.72
N MET A 163 -15.11 -11.89 -5.53
CA MET A 163 -16.41 -12.57 -5.48
C MET A 163 -16.36 -13.84 -4.64
N LYS A 164 -17.46 -14.26 -4.01
CA LYS A 164 -17.51 -15.53 -3.26
C LYS A 164 -17.37 -16.78 -4.15
N GLY A 165 -17.75 -16.68 -5.43
CA GLY A 165 -17.80 -17.83 -6.32
C GLY A 165 -18.75 -18.91 -5.79
N ASN A 166 -18.27 -20.15 -5.75
CA ASN A 166 -19.05 -21.32 -5.30
C ASN A 166 -19.08 -21.50 -3.77
N PHE A 167 -18.53 -20.56 -3.00
CA PHE A 167 -18.45 -20.65 -1.54
C PHE A 167 -19.57 -19.87 -0.85
N SER A 168 -19.95 -20.33 0.34
CA SER A 168 -21.00 -19.69 1.15
C SER A 168 -20.54 -18.37 1.81
N ALA A 169 -19.26 -18.33 2.20
CA ALA A 169 -18.63 -17.20 2.87
C ALA A 169 -17.23 -16.92 2.31
N PHE A 170 -16.79 -15.66 2.37
CA PHE A 170 -15.44 -15.26 1.96
C PHE A 170 -14.35 -15.98 2.73
N MET A 171 -14.50 -16.10 4.06
CA MET A 171 -13.55 -16.84 4.88
C MET A 171 -13.38 -18.31 4.42
N GLN A 172 -14.47 -18.96 4.01
CA GLN A 172 -14.42 -20.32 3.49
C GLN A 172 -13.66 -20.37 2.16
N LYS A 173 -14.00 -19.49 1.21
CA LYS A 173 -13.26 -19.34 -0.05
C LYS A 173 -11.77 -19.16 0.23
N GLU A 174 -11.45 -18.25 1.14
CA GLU A 174 -10.08 -17.86 1.42
C GLU A 174 -9.25 -18.97 2.04
N ILE A 175 -9.85 -19.75 2.96
CA ILE A 175 -9.22 -20.94 3.53
C ILE A 175 -8.88 -21.96 2.43
N PHE A 176 -9.82 -22.20 1.50
CA PHE A 176 -9.63 -23.18 0.41
C PHE A 176 -8.70 -22.68 -0.70
N GLU A 177 -8.53 -21.37 -0.85
CA GLU A 177 -7.61 -20.74 -1.80
C GLU A 177 -6.16 -20.62 -1.28
N GLN A 178 -5.88 -21.05 -0.05
CA GLN A 178 -4.53 -21.04 0.52
C GLN A 178 -3.48 -21.74 -0.36
N PRO A 179 -3.73 -22.93 -0.96
CA PRO A 179 -2.74 -23.57 -1.81
C PRO A 179 -2.31 -22.70 -3.00
N GLU A 180 -3.27 -22.05 -3.65
CA GLU A 180 -2.99 -21.15 -4.77
C GLU A 180 -2.29 -19.87 -4.29
N SER A 181 -2.73 -19.31 -3.16
CA SER A 181 -2.15 -18.10 -2.57
C SER A 181 -0.67 -18.31 -2.20
N VAL A 182 -0.32 -19.49 -1.67
CA VAL A 182 1.06 -19.90 -1.37
C VAL A 182 1.89 -19.99 -2.67
N VAL A 183 1.36 -20.60 -3.73
CA VAL A 183 2.04 -20.65 -5.03
C VAL A 183 2.25 -19.25 -5.62
N ASN A 184 1.24 -18.38 -5.55
CA ASN A 184 1.31 -17.00 -6.03
C ASN A 184 2.36 -16.18 -5.27
N THR A 185 2.55 -16.47 -3.98
CA THR A 185 3.60 -15.87 -3.16
C THR A 185 4.99 -16.31 -3.60
N MET A 186 5.17 -17.58 -3.95
CA MET A 186 6.46 -18.13 -4.40
C MET A 186 6.80 -17.78 -5.85
N ARG A 187 5.79 -17.43 -6.65
CA ARG A 187 5.92 -17.18 -8.10
C ARG A 187 6.97 -16.12 -8.39
N GLY A 188 7.97 -16.49 -9.20
CA GLY A 188 9.08 -15.62 -9.57
C GLY A 188 10.10 -15.33 -8.45
N ARG A 189 9.89 -15.89 -7.25
CA ARG A 189 10.78 -15.73 -6.09
C ARG A 189 11.55 -16.99 -5.75
N VAL A 190 10.96 -18.16 -5.99
CA VAL A 190 11.57 -19.46 -5.73
C VAL A 190 11.78 -20.18 -7.06
N ASN A 191 13.01 -20.58 -7.34
CA ASN A 191 13.34 -21.45 -8.45
C ASN A 191 13.69 -22.84 -7.87
N PHE A 192 12.77 -23.79 -8.02
CA PHE A 192 12.91 -25.14 -7.48
C PHE A 192 13.99 -25.98 -8.20
N GLU A 193 14.30 -25.69 -9.46
CA GLU A 193 15.33 -26.41 -10.22
C GLU A 193 16.74 -26.06 -9.73
N SER A 194 16.98 -24.77 -9.49
CA SER A 194 18.26 -24.27 -8.96
C SER A 194 18.28 -24.17 -7.43
N SER A 195 17.17 -24.48 -6.77
CA SER A 195 16.94 -24.24 -5.33
C SER A 195 17.18 -22.80 -4.89
N THR A 196 17.10 -21.81 -5.79
CA THR A 196 17.43 -20.41 -5.46
C THR A 196 16.20 -19.60 -5.04
N VAL A 197 16.43 -18.62 -4.15
CA VAL A 197 15.41 -17.67 -3.70
C VAL A 197 15.86 -16.24 -3.94
N LEU A 198 15.02 -15.45 -4.60
CA LEU A 198 15.26 -14.03 -4.85
C LEU A 198 14.01 -13.21 -4.53
N LEU A 199 14.12 -12.35 -3.53
CA LEU A 199 13.11 -11.35 -3.20
C LEU A 199 13.50 -10.02 -3.85
N GLY A 200 12.91 -9.73 -5.01
CA GLY A 200 13.26 -8.57 -5.83
C GLY A 200 13.25 -7.24 -5.06
N GLY A 201 12.23 -7.04 -4.21
CA GLY A 201 12.08 -5.81 -3.42
C GLY A 201 13.13 -5.61 -2.31
N LEU A 202 13.89 -6.65 -1.95
CA LEU A 202 14.98 -6.55 -0.96
C LEU A 202 16.36 -6.47 -1.59
N LYS A 203 16.48 -6.74 -2.90
CA LYS A 203 17.76 -6.98 -3.60
C LYS A 203 18.82 -5.93 -3.31
N ASP A 204 18.44 -4.65 -3.34
CA ASP A 204 19.36 -3.52 -3.18
C ASP A 204 19.76 -3.28 -1.72
N HIS A 205 18.94 -3.76 -0.76
CA HIS A 205 19.12 -3.58 0.67
C HIS A 205 19.66 -4.83 1.40
N LEU A 206 19.76 -5.97 0.71
CA LEU A 206 20.26 -7.23 1.30
C LEU A 206 21.65 -7.10 1.95
N LYS A 207 22.53 -6.26 1.41
CA LYS A 207 23.87 -6.04 2.00
C LYS A 207 23.81 -5.34 3.34
N GLU A 208 22.86 -4.42 3.51
CA GLU A 208 22.65 -3.68 4.75
C GLU A 208 21.95 -4.54 5.79
N ILE A 209 20.91 -5.29 5.37
CA ILE A 209 20.23 -6.27 6.22
C ILE A 209 21.23 -7.28 6.80
N ARG A 210 22.19 -7.76 6.01
CA ARG A 210 23.22 -8.72 6.49
C ARG A 210 24.21 -8.14 7.51
N ARG A 211 24.31 -6.82 7.62
CA ARG A 211 25.23 -6.14 8.56
C ARG A 211 24.54 -5.74 9.86
N CYS A 212 23.22 -5.88 9.92
CA CYS A 212 22.46 -5.57 11.11
C CYS A 212 22.79 -6.54 12.25
N ARG A 213 22.47 -6.12 13.47
CA ARG A 213 22.77 -6.90 14.68
C ARG A 213 21.54 -7.49 15.33
N ARG A 214 20.35 -7.08 14.89
CA ARG A 214 19.08 -7.48 15.49
C ARG A 214 17.94 -7.26 14.51
N LEU A 215 16.99 -8.19 14.51
CA LEU A 215 15.74 -8.09 13.77
C LEU A 215 14.61 -7.77 14.75
N ILE A 216 13.76 -6.81 14.40
CA ILE A 216 12.56 -6.46 15.16
C ILE A 216 11.37 -6.64 14.24
N ILE A 217 10.40 -7.46 14.62
CA ILE A 217 9.23 -7.75 13.81
C ILE A 217 8.00 -7.20 14.53
N ILE A 218 7.31 -6.28 13.86
CA ILE A 218 6.24 -5.48 14.43
C ILE A 218 4.97 -5.70 13.62
N GLY A 219 3.88 -6.02 14.31
CA GLY A 219 2.56 -6.19 13.71
C GLY A 219 1.45 -6.21 14.76
N CYS A 220 0.20 -6.30 14.29
CA CYS A 220 -0.97 -6.40 15.15
C CYS A 220 -1.76 -7.68 14.87
N GLY A 221 -2.42 -8.22 15.90
CA GLY A 221 -3.33 -9.37 15.79
C GLY A 221 -2.69 -10.56 15.07
N THR A 222 -3.33 -11.05 14.02
CA THR A 222 -2.85 -12.21 13.27
C THR A 222 -1.50 -11.99 12.58
N SER A 223 -1.17 -10.74 12.19
CA SER A 223 0.16 -10.41 11.65
C SER A 223 1.27 -10.55 12.70
N TYR A 224 0.97 -10.23 13.97
CA TYR A 224 1.87 -10.52 15.09
C TYR A 224 2.04 -12.04 15.29
N HIS A 225 0.96 -12.82 15.20
CA HIS A 225 1.05 -14.28 15.32
C HIS A 225 1.89 -14.93 14.20
N ALA A 226 1.85 -14.39 12.97
CA ALA A 226 2.73 -14.83 11.89
C ALA A 226 4.22 -14.57 12.21
N ALA A 227 4.53 -13.44 12.86
CA ALA A 227 5.88 -13.17 13.35
C ALA A 227 6.32 -14.16 14.44
N VAL A 228 5.43 -14.46 15.40
CA VAL A 228 5.71 -15.45 16.45
C VAL A 228 6.00 -16.83 15.85
N ALA A 229 5.22 -17.26 14.85
CA ALA A 229 5.39 -18.54 14.18
C ALA A 229 6.71 -18.66 13.39
N THR A 230 7.28 -17.54 12.94
CA THR A 230 8.51 -17.52 12.13
C THR A 230 9.76 -17.17 12.92
N ARG A 231 9.61 -16.69 14.15
CA ARG A 231 10.72 -16.28 15.01
C ARG A 231 11.84 -17.33 15.09
N GLN A 232 11.49 -18.58 15.42
CA GLN A 232 12.48 -19.64 15.64
C GLN A 232 13.32 -19.92 14.39
N VAL A 233 12.69 -20.01 13.22
CA VAL A 233 13.41 -20.28 11.96
C VAL A 233 14.25 -19.08 11.53
N LEU A 234 13.82 -17.85 11.85
CA LEU A 234 14.63 -16.66 11.62
C LEU A 234 15.87 -16.64 12.52
N GLU A 235 15.73 -16.97 13.81
CA GLU A 235 16.86 -17.08 14.75
C GLU A 235 17.86 -18.15 14.27
N GLU A 236 17.38 -19.33 13.87
CA GLU A 236 18.21 -20.43 13.37
C GLU A 236 19.00 -20.05 12.10
N LEU A 237 18.34 -19.41 11.14
CA LEU A 237 18.94 -19.15 9.83
C LEU A 237 19.73 -17.82 9.76
N THR A 238 19.38 -16.84 10.60
CA THR A 238 20.10 -15.56 10.59
C THR A 238 21.18 -15.48 11.66
N GLU A 239 21.10 -16.32 12.71
CA GLU A 239 21.94 -16.25 13.92
C GLU A 239 21.85 -14.90 14.64
N LEU A 240 20.84 -14.09 14.31
CA LEU A 240 20.59 -12.78 14.93
C LEU A 240 19.53 -12.91 16.03
N PRO A 241 19.59 -12.04 17.06
CA PRO A 241 18.47 -11.84 17.96
C PRO A 241 17.23 -11.37 17.17
N VAL A 242 16.12 -12.09 17.32
CA VAL A 242 14.83 -11.73 16.71
C VAL A 242 13.85 -11.37 17.82
N MET A 243 13.42 -10.11 17.84
CA MET A 243 12.36 -9.63 18.71
C MET A 243 11.04 -9.57 17.94
N VAL A 244 9.96 -10.03 18.57
CA VAL A 244 8.62 -9.97 18.00
C VAL A 244 7.76 -9.15 18.94
N GLU A 245 7.19 -8.06 18.43
CA GLU A 245 6.57 -7.02 19.23
C GLU A 245 5.15 -6.72 18.71
N LEU A 246 4.22 -6.56 19.65
CA LEU A 246 2.89 -6.04 19.35
C LEU A 246 3.02 -4.52 19.17
N ALA A 247 2.54 -3.97 18.05
CA ALA A 247 2.82 -2.58 17.69
C ALA A 247 2.34 -1.55 18.73
N SER A 248 1.21 -1.79 19.38
CA SER A 248 0.69 -0.90 20.44
C SER A 248 1.60 -0.87 21.67
N ASP A 249 1.94 -2.03 22.24
CA ASP A 249 2.85 -2.12 23.39
C ASP A 249 4.26 -1.63 23.07
N PHE A 250 4.72 -1.84 21.83
CA PHE A 250 6.00 -1.35 21.35
C PHE A 250 6.12 0.19 21.46
N LEU A 251 5.05 0.90 21.08
CA LEU A 251 4.94 2.34 21.16
C LEU A 251 4.81 2.82 22.62
N ASP A 252 3.93 2.19 23.39
CA ASP A 252 3.66 2.56 24.80
C ASP A 252 4.94 2.50 25.65
N ARG A 253 5.77 1.47 25.43
CA ARG A 253 7.03 1.30 26.17
C ARG A 253 8.17 2.18 25.65
N ASN A 254 7.97 2.94 24.59
CA ASN A 254 9.02 3.67 23.88
C ASN A 254 10.25 2.77 23.64
N THR A 255 10.01 1.62 23.00
CA THR A 255 11.00 0.55 22.88
C THR A 255 12.32 1.06 22.26
N PRO A 256 13.50 0.74 22.83
CA PRO A 256 14.78 1.18 22.29
C PRO A 256 15.09 0.56 20.92
N VAL A 257 15.26 1.43 19.91
CA VAL A 257 15.63 1.09 18.54
C VAL A 257 16.93 1.81 18.18
N PHE A 258 17.83 1.09 17.51
CA PHE A 258 19.15 1.54 17.09
C PHE A 258 19.28 1.54 15.57
N ARG A 259 20.35 2.16 15.08
CA ARG A 259 20.61 2.31 13.63
C ARG A 259 20.97 1.00 12.93
N ASP A 260 21.48 0.05 13.69
CA ASP A 260 21.88 -1.28 13.22
C ASP A 260 20.78 -2.34 13.44
N ASP A 261 19.56 -1.90 13.75
CA ASP A 261 18.36 -2.73 13.75
C ASP A 261 17.73 -2.77 12.35
N VAL A 262 17.15 -3.93 12.00
CA VAL A 262 16.24 -4.07 10.87
C VAL A 262 14.85 -4.32 11.40
N CYS A 263 13.92 -3.42 11.08
CA CYS A 263 12.54 -3.46 11.54
C CYS A 263 11.61 -3.94 10.42
N PHE A 264 10.95 -5.09 10.61
CA PHE A 264 9.91 -5.61 9.73
C PHE A 264 8.53 -5.15 10.20
N PHE A 265 7.74 -4.63 9.28
CA PHE A 265 6.37 -4.19 9.53
C PHE A 265 5.42 -5.09 8.75
N ILE A 266 4.67 -5.90 9.49
CA ILE A 266 3.73 -6.85 8.91
C ILE A 266 2.33 -6.28 8.98
N SER A 267 1.70 -6.07 7.83
CA SER A 267 0.31 -5.64 7.76
C SER A 267 -0.34 -6.05 6.45
N GLN A 268 -1.45 -6.79 6.52
CA GLN A 268 -2.24 -7.17 5.35
C GLN A 268 -2.67 -5.93 4.55
N SER A 269 -3.32 -4.98 5.23
CA SER A 269 -3.84 -3.76 4.62
C SER A 269 -2.73 -2.76 4.31
N GLY A 270 -1.64 -2.79 5.07
CA GLY A 270 -0.59 -1.77 5.00
C GLY A 270 -1.02 -0.41 5.57
N GLU A 271 -2.14 -0.35 6.28
CA GLU A 271 -2.75 0.87 6.83
C GLU A 271 -3.03 0.78 8.35
N THR A 272 -2.65 -0.33 9.00
CA THR A 272 -2.86 -0.52 10.44
C THR A 272 -2.17 0.60 11.23
N ALA A 273 -2.95 1.41 11.95
CA ALA A 273 -2.47 2.65 12.57
C ALA A 273 -1.26 2.44 13.50
N ASP A 274 -1.34 1.52 14.47
CA ASP A 274 -0.24 1.27 15.39
C ASP A 274 1.02 0.78 14.67
N THR A 275 0.88 -0.10 13.68
CA THR A 275 2.01 -0.58 12.86
C THR A 275 2.64 0.55 12.05
N LEU A 276 1.81 1.46 11.49
CA LEU A 276 2.29 2.62 10.73
C LEU A 276 2.99 3.65 11.65
N MET A 277 2.47 3.87 12.86
CA MET A 277 3.12 4.73 13.85
C MET A 277 4.45 4.13 14.33
N ALA A 278 4.49 2.81 14.56
CA ALA A 278 5.73 2.10 14.88
C ALA A 278 6.76 2.20 13.74
N LEU A 279 6.32 2.16 12.48
CA LEU A 279 7.17 2.40 11.32
C LEU A 279 7.83 3.78 11.39
N ARG A 280 7.03 4.84 11.55
CA ARG A 280 7.52 6.21 11.64
C ARG A 280 8.47 6.39 12.83
N TYR A 281 8.14 5.81 13.99
CA TYR A 281 8.98 5.79 15.19
C TYR A 281 10.37 5.14 14.94
N CYS A 282 10.42 4.03 14.20
CA CYS A 282 11.67 3.36 13.85
C CYS A 282 12.48 4.16 12.81
N LYS A 283 11.81 4.80 11.84
CA LYS A 283 12.47 5.67 10.83
C LYS A 283 13.14 6.87 11.48
N GLU A 284 12.51 7.52 12.46
CA GLU A 284 13.11 8.63 13.22
C GLU A 284 14.43 8.23 13.89
N ARG A 285 14.54 6.97 14.31
CA ARG A 285 15.75 6.38 14.92
C ARG A 285 16.76 5.86 13.89
N ARG A 286 16.43 5.97 12.60
CA ARG A 286 17.23 5.54 11.45
C ARG A 286 17.56 4.04 11.44
N ALA A 287 16.63 3.21 11.93
CA ALA A 287 16.67 1.79 11.64
C ALA A 287 16.29 1.54 10.17
N LEU A 288 16.79 0.45 9.59
CA LEU A 288 16.36 0.03 8.26
C LEU A 288 14.96 -0.57 8.35
N THR A 289 14.04 -0.10 7.50
CA THR A 289 12.63 -0.48 7.57
C THR A 289 12.21 -1.36 6.39
N VAL A 290 11.51 -2.46 6.70
CA VAL A 290 11.09 -3.46 5.72
C VAL A 290 9.58 -3.69 5.81
N GLY A 291 8.82 -3.38 4.75
CA GLY A 291 7.38 -3.59 4.70
C GLY A 291 7.00 -4.96 4.14
N ILE A 292 6.16 -5.72 4.86
CA ILE A 292 5.55 -6.95 4.36
C ILE A 292 4.04 -6.74 4.28
N THR A 293 3.54 -6.48 3.07
CA THR A 293 2.16 -6.05 2.85
C THR A 293 1.46 -6.83 1.75
N ASN A 294 0.12 -6.88 1.81
CA ASN A 294 -0.70 -7.47 0.75
C ASN A 294 -1.43 -6.43 -0.10
N THR A 295 -1.23 -5.15 0.17
CA THR A 295 -1.87 -4.05 -0.55
C THR A 295 -0.80 -3.18 -1.20
N VAL A 296 -0.80 -3.18 -2.54
CA VAL A 296 0.14 -2.38 -3.34
C VAL A 296 -0.16 -0.90 -3.15
N GLY A 297 0.87 -0.09 -2.91
CA GLY A 297 0.72 1.36 -2.73
C GLY A 297 0.14 1.78 -1.37
N SER A 298 0.00 0.85 -0.42
CA SER A 298 -0.37 1.16 0.97
C SER A 298 0.67 2.06 1.65
N SER A 299 0.26 2.78 2.69
CA SER A 299 1.12 3.71 3.45
C SER A 299 2.38 3.03 3.97
N ILE A 300 2.27 1.85 4.59
CA ILE A 300 3.45 1.08 5.04
C ILE A 300 4.37 0.74 3.86
N SER A 301 3.84 0.29 2.72
CA SER A 301 4.68 -0.08 1.56
C SER A 301 5.41 1.10 0.93
N ARG A 302 4.83 2.31 1.00
CA ARG A 302 5.43 3.55 0.48
C ARG A 302 6.45 4.15 1.44
N GLU A 303 6.20 4.05 2.74
CA GLU A 303 7.05 4.66 3.75
C GLU A 303 8.27 3.79 4.13
N THR A 304 8.24 2.48 3.90
CA THR A 304 9.41 1.60 4.17
C THR A 304 10.52 1.74 3.13
N ASP A 305 11.77 1.56 3.55
CA ASP A 305 12.95 1.65 2.66
C ASP A 305 12.96 0.54 1.60
N CYS A 306 12.51 -0.65 1.99
CA CYS A 306 12.30 -1.77 1.08
C CYS A 306 11.14 -2.64 1.54
N GLY A 307 10.70 -3.60 0.72
CA GLY A 307 9.56 -4.42 1.10
C GLY A 307 9.28 -5.60 0.20
N VAL A 308 8.37 -6.44 0.67
CA VAL A 308 7.86 -7.62 -0.03
C VAL A 308 6.34 -7.54 -0.06
N HIS A 309 5.81 -7.37 -1.27
CA HIS A 309 4.38 -7.57 -1.49
C HIS A 309 4.08 -9.06 -1.47
N ILE A 310 3.25 -9.55 -0.55
CA ILE A 310 3.08 -11.00 -0.40
C ILE A 310 2.38 -11.66 -1.60
N ASN A 311 1.49 -10.94 -2.29
CA ASN A 311 0.75 -11.40 -3.46
C ASN A 311 -0.18 -12.61 -3.16
N ALA A 312 -0.88 -12.56 -2.02
CA ALA A 312 -1.88 -13.57 -1.66
C ALA A 312 -3.25 -13.35 -2.36
N GLY A 313 -3.40 -12.22 -3.07
CA GLY A 313 -4.67 -11.74 -3.60
C GLY A 313 -5.51 -11.03 -2.52
N PRO A 314 -6.63 -10.40 -2.91
CA PRO A 314 -7.55 -9.74 -1.98
C PRO A 314 -8.05 -10.68 -0.87
N GLU A 315 -8.14 -10.14 0.34
CA GLU A 315 -8.74 -10.79 1.50
C GLU A 315 -9.92 -9.93 1.95
N ILE A 316 -11.13 -10.47 1.82
CA ILE A 316 -12.41 -9.79 2.09
C ILE A 316 -12.98 -10.26 3.43
N GLY A 317 -12.64 -11.48 3.85
CA GLY A 317 -12.94 -11.98 5.19
C GLY A 317 -12.32 -11.09 6.27
N VAL A 318 -13.09 -10.82 7.32
CA VAL A 318 -12.65 -10.00 8.46
C VAL A 318 -11.51 -10.66 9.22
N ALA A 319 -11.53 -11.99 9.34
CA ALA A 319 -10.48 -12.76 9.96
C ALA A 319 -9.42 -13.14 8.92
N SER A 320 -8.16 -12.77 9.16
CA SER A 320 -7.06 -13.13 8.27
C SER A 320 -6.79 -14.64 8.27
N THR A 321 -6.82 -15.25 7.09
CA THR A 321 -6.60 -16.68 6.86
C THR A 321 -5.43 -16.89 5.90
N LYS A 322 -5.53 -16.43 4.65
CA LYS A 322 -4.48 -16.58 3.62
C LYS A 322 -3.18 -15.91 4.01
N VAL A 323 -3.31 -14.70 4.56
CA VAL A 323 -2.18 -13.79 4.76
C VAL A 323 -1.28 -14.30 5.87
N THR A 324 -1.82 -14.99 6.86
CA THR A 324 -1.07 -15.65 7.94
C THR A 324 -0.17 -16.77 7.41
N ALA A 325 -0.70 -17.65 6.56
CA ALA A 325 0.06 -18.77 5.99
C ALA A 325 1.17 -18.30 5.04
N VAL A 326 0.90 -17.23 4.30
CA VAL A 326 1.81 -16.64 3.33
C VAL A 326 2.90 -15.77 3.99
N GLN A 327 2.56 -15.02 5.04
CA GLN A 327 3.55 -14.28 5.83
C GLN A 327 4.56 -15.23 6.46
N CYS A 328 4.10 -16.39 6.96
CA CYS A 328 5.00 -17.45 7.44
C CYS A 328 6.00 -17.91 6.38
N LEU A 329 5.58 -17.99 5.11
CA LEU A 329 6.42 -18.42 3.99
C LEU A 329 7.38 -17.33 3.51
N ALA A 330 6.98 -16.06 3.50
CA ALA A 330 7.86 -14.96 3.13
C ALA A 330 9.09 -14.86 4.06
N PHE A 331 8.90 -15.14 5.36
CA PHE A 331 9.98 -15.19 6.34
C PHE A 331 10.81 -16.46 6.30
N THR A 332 10.32 -17.60 5.81
CA THR A 332 11.20 -18.78 5.60
C THR A 332 12.07 -18.61 4.35
N LEU A 333 11.57 -17.91 3.34
CA LEU A 333 12.28 -17.64 2.09
C LEU A 333 13.41 -16.61 2.24
N GLN A 334 13.23 -15.61 3.11
CA GLN A 334 14.21 -14.52 3.27
C GLN A 334 15.57 -14.98 3.83
N PRO A 335 15.66 -15.73 4.95
CA PRO A 335 16.93 -16.27 5.43
C PRO A 335 17.47 -17.32 4.48
N CYS A 336 16.62 -18.13 3.83
CA CYS A 336 17.05 -19.14 2.88
C CYS A 336 17.78 -18.49 1.69
N GLY A 337 17.32 -17.36 1.17
CA GLY A 337 18.07 -16.58 0.15
C GLY A 337 19.33 -15.88 0.68
N ILE A 338 19.37 -15.51 1.97
CA ILE A 338 20.57 -14.94 2.62
C ILE A 338 21.65 -16.02 2.80
N GLN A 339 21.25 -17.22 3.21
CA GLN A 339 22.11 -18.30 3.63
C GLN A 339 22.45 -19.29 2.52
N LEU A 340 21.61 -19.46 1.47
CA LEU A 340 21.97 -20.28 0.30
C LEU A 340 23.28 -19.81 -0.34
N LYS A 341 23.51 -18.50 -0.39
CA LYS A 341 24.77 -17.93 -0.90
C LYS A 341 25.97 -18.19 0.02
N PHE A 342 25.74 -18.42 1.31
CA PHE A 342 26.80 -18.66 2.31
C PHE A 342 27.10 -20.16 2.45
N TYR A 343 26.08 -21.01 2.44
CA TYR A 343 26.19 -22.46 2.64
C TYR A 343 26.64 -23.24 1.40
N LEU A 344 26.40 -22.73 0.19
CA LEU A 344 26.89 -23.35 -1.06
C LEU A 344 28.43 -23.35 -1.18
N GLN A 345 29.16 -22.64 -0.30
CA GLN A 345 30.61 -22.69 -0.28
C GLN A 345 31.19 -23.84 0.56
N HIS A 346 30.46 -24.46 1.51
CA HIS A 346 31.11 -25.29 2.53
C HIS A 346 30.55 -26.69 2.82
N PHE A 347 29.32 -27.11 2.50
CA PHE A 347 28.90 -28.50 2.84
C PHE A 347 27.87 -29.15 1.91
N ASN A 348 27.97 -30.48 1.83
CA ASN A 348 27.29 -31.40 0.91
C ASN A 348 25.78 -31.55 1.21
N LEU A 349 24.95 -31.43 0.18
CA LEU A 349 23.49 -31.19 0.18
C LEU A 349 22.57 -32.33 0.69
N ARG A 350 23.08 -33.37 1.36
CA ARG A 350 22.25 -34.54 1.73
C ARG A 350 21.38 -34.37 2.98
N SER A 351 21.58 -33.33 3.79
CA SER A 351 20.86 -33.15 5.07
C SER A 351 19.67 -32.18 5.01
N TYR A 352 19.45 -31.48 3.89
CA TYR A 352 18.42 -30.45 3.75
C TYR A 352 17.14 -30.92 3.04
N SER A 353 17.03 -32.20 2.68
CA SER A 353 15.74 -32.78 2.31
C SER A 353 14.74 -32.65 3.46
N LEU A 354 15.20 -32.63 4.71
CA LEU A 354 14.35 -32.48 5.89
C LEU A 354 13.64 -31.13 5.98
N SER A 355 14.22 -30.01 5.53
CA SER A 355 13.60 -28.68 5.66
C SER A 355 12.54 -28.40 4.59
N ALA A 356 12.76 -28.88 3.35
CA ALA A 356 11.71 -28.94 2.34
C ALA A 356 10.61 -29.95 2.73
N GLU A 357 10.99 -31.07 3.33
CA GLU A 357 10.06 -32.06 3.87
C GLU A 357 9.36 -31.56 5.15
N LEU A 358 9.94 -30.66 5.93
CA LEU A 358 9.32 -29.97 7.07
C LEU A 358 8.35 -28.89 6.60
N ALA A 359 8.70 -28.12 5.56
CA ALA A 359 7.76 -27.22 4.91
C ALA A 359 6.58 -28.00 4.29
N ALA A 360 6.84 -29.16 3.67
CA ALA A 360 5.83 -30.07 3.14
C ALA A 360 5.03 -30.82 4.24
N LYS A 361 5.65 -31.19 5.37
CA LYS A 361 4.97 -31.80 6.53
C LYS A 361 4.15 -30.78 7.29
N TRP A 362 4.61 -29.53 7.38
CA TRP A 362 3.86 -28.40 7.91
C TRP A 362 2.67 -28.09 6.98
N PHE A 363 2.86 -28.11 5.66
CA PHE A 363 1.78 -28.05 4.67
C PHE A 363 0.76 -29.20 4.87
N CYS A 364 1.21 -30.44 5.07
CA CYS A 364 0.32 -31.57 5.37
C CYS A 364 -0.34 -31.52 6.76
N PHE A 365 0.26 -30.84 7.75
CA PHE A 365 -0.29 -30.72 9.10
C PHE A 365 -1.31 -29.58 9.20
N VAL A 366 -1.05 -28.44 8.55
CA VAL A 366 -1.94 -27.27 8.49
C VAL A 366 -3.10 -27.48 7.51
N CYS A 367 -2.90 -28.24 6.42
CA CYS A 367 -3.94 -28.54 5.44
C CYS A 367 -4.71 -29.85 5.71
N ARG A 368 -4.58 -30.48 6.89
CA ARG A 368 -5.46 -31.60 7.25
C ARG A 368 -6.87 -31.06 7.49
N PRO A 369 -7.90 -31.51 6.74
CA PRO A 369 -9.27 -31.17 7.06
C PRO A 369 -9.56 -31.66 8.49
N ILE A 370 -10.07 -30.76 9.33
CA ILE A 370 -10.69 -31.15 10.60
C ILE A 370 -11.83 -32.11 10.21
N PRO A 371 -11.83 -33.37 10.66
CA PRO A 371 -12.95 -34.25 10.39
C PRO A 371 -14.20 -33.59 10.97
N ALA A 372 -15.18 -33.33 10.10
CA ALA A 372 -16.51 -32.94 10.52
C ALA A 372 -17.07 -34.09 11.35
N ASN A 373 -17.05 -33.95 12.68
CA ASN A 373 -17.73 -34.87 13.57
C ASN A 373 -19.25 -34.70 13.35
N SER A 374 -19.84 -35.65 12.63
CA SER A 374 -21.22 -36.09 12.82
C SER A 374 -21.31 -37.05 13.99
#